data_AF-A0A250IA76-F1
#
_entry.id   AF-A0A250IA76-F1
#
_cell.length_a   1.000
_cell.length_b   1.000
_cell.length_c   1.000
_cell.angle_alpha   90.00
_cell.angle_beta   90.00
_cell.angle_gamma   90.00
#
_symmetry.space_group_name_H-M   'P 1'
#
loop_
_entity.id
_entity.type
_entity.pdbx_description
1 polymer ?
#
loop_
_entity_poly.entity_id
_entity_poly.type
_entity_poly.pdbx_seq_one_letter_code
_entity_poly.pdbx_strand_id
1 'polypeptide(L)'
;MLPAPVARGSFPPLQRVGVVRLACCEPAGVGLHMTHWSTRSLARAAQPRGIAPAISHSEVALILRQADLQPHRSRYWKTPTPDDTFRHKAASILWCYERARSLAERGEVVLCLDEKPNIQVLERRCFTRPMRPGLIEKREFEYIRHGTVNFLVKLEVHTGQMRGWCLEHNDAACLRAVLPELLGEYRQLRRIHLIWDNGSSHIAQETRAFLRHNYPCVRVLFTPAHASWLNQAELLLRAFAARYLHRGD
;
A
#
# COMPACT_ATOMS: atom_id res chain seq x y z
N MET A 1 26.32 40.12 21.50
CA MET A 1 25.43 39.29 22.34
C MET A 1 24.19 38.98 21.51
N LEU A 2 24.07 37.76 20.97
CA LEU A 2 22.87 37.35 20.23
C LEU A 2 21.71 37.23 21.25
N PRO A 3 20.48 37.67 20.91
CA PRO A 3 19.36 37.53 21.83
C PRO A 3 19.12 36.05 22.12
N ALA A 4 18.88 35.74 23.41
CA ALA A 4 18.55 34.40 23.85
C ALA A 4 17.30 33.86 23.12
N PRO A 5 17.24 32.56 22.81
CA PRO A 5 16.06 31.98 22.18
C PRO A 5 14.85 32.14 23.12
N VAL A 6 13.79 32.75 22.59
CA VAL A 6 12.49 32.87 23.26
C VAL A 6 12.05 31.48 23.72
N ALA A 7 11.80 31.32 25.03
CA ALA A 7 11.24 30.10 25.58
C ALA A 7 9.93 29.77 24.84
N ARG A 8 9.85 28.59 24.21
CA ARG A 8 8.63 28.13 23.54
C ARG A 8 7.49 28.16 24.56
N GLY A 9 6.41 28.87 24.26
CA GLY A 9 5.26 28.99 25.15
C GLY A 9 4.74 27.61 25.51
N SER A 10 4.73 27.27 26.79
CA SER A 10 4.08 26.05 27.27
C SER A 10 2.56 26.29 27.24
N PHE A 11 1.84 25.61 26.32
CA PHE A 11 0.39 25.65 26.31
C PHE A 11 -0.15 24.86 27.51
N PRO A 12 -1.03 25.46 28.34
CA PRO A 12 -1.70 24.74 29.42
C PRO A 12 -2.42 23.49 28.92
N PRO A 13 -2.56 22.44 29.75
CA PRO A 13 -3.21 21.19 29.36
C PRO A 13 -4.58 21.37 28.68
N LEU A 14 -5.41 22.30 29.17
CA LEU A 14 -6.72 22.59 28.58
C LEU A 14 -6.65 23.11 27.14
N GLN A 15 -5.67 23.98 26.82
CA GLN A 15 -5.48 24.48 25.47
C GLN A 15 -5.01 23.38 24.53
N ARG A 16 -4.11 22.51 25.02
CA ARG A 16 -3.63 21.33 24.28
C ARG A 16 -4.78 20.37 23.97
N VAL A 17 -5.63 20.06 24.95
CA VAL A 17 -6.83 19.24 24.76
C VAL A 17 -7.80 19.90 23.77
N GLY A 18 -7.96 21.22 23.81
CA GLY A 18 -8.77 21.95 22.82
C GLY A 18 -8.27 21.75 21.39
N VAL A 19 -6.96 21.85 21.16
CA VAL A 19 -6.33 21.59 19.85
C VAL A 19 -6.55 20.13 19.41
N VAL A 20 -6.36 19.17 20.32
CA VAL A 20 -6.58 17.73 20.07
C VAL A 20 -8.04 17.49 19.68
N ARG A 21 -9.00 18.01 20.45
CA ARG A 21 -10.43 17.89 20.18
C ARG A 21 -10.77 18.43 18.79
N LEU A 22 -10.27 19.63 18.46
CA LEU A 22 -10.51 20.24 17.15
C LEU A 22 -9.96 19.37 16.01
N ALA A 23 -8.77 18.79 16.18
CA ALA A 23 -8.16 17.90 15.19
C ALA A 23 -8.92 16.59 14.97
N CYS A 24 -9.68 16.13 15.96
CA CYS A 24 -10.54 14.94 15.87
C CYS A 24 -11.95 15.23 15.32
N CYS A 25 -12.33 16.50 15.15
CA CYS A 25 -13.58 16.87 14.50
C CYS A 25 -13.42 16.87 12.98
N GLU A 26 -14.49 16.57 12.26
CA GLU A 26 -14.54 16.89 10.83
C GLU A 26 -14.53 18.41 10.64
N PRO A 27 -13.72 18.97 9.74
CA PRO A 27 -13.70 20.42 9.55
C PRO A 27 -15.07 21.00 9.14
N ALA A 28 -15.86 20.26 8.35
CA ALA A 28 -17.23 20.63 8.01
C ALA A 28 -18.14 20.70 9.25
N GLY A 29 -17.96 19.76 10.19
CA GLY A 29 -18.67 19.75 11.48
C GLY A 29 -18.37 20.95 12.38
N VAL A 30 -17.35 21.75 12.05
CA VAL A 30 -17.05 23.03 12.72
C VAL A 30 -17.23 24.23 11.80
N GLY A 31 -17.95 24.09 10.69
CA GLY A 31 -18.31 25.18 9.78
C GLY A 31 -17.20 25.62 8.83
N LEU A 32 -16.24 24.74 8.51
CA LEU A 32 -15.18 25.03 7.54
C LEU A 32 -15.40 24.25 6.24
N HIS A 33 -15.24 24.94 5.10
CA HIS A 33 -15.30 24.33 3.77
C HIS A 33 -13.96 23.67 3.40
N MET A 34 -13.58 22.64 4.16
CA MET A 34 -12.38 21.83 3.90
C MET A 34 -12.61 20.37 4.30
N THR A 35 -11.88 19.45 3.67
CA THR A 35 -12.09 18.01 3.88
C THR A 35 -11.18 17.39 4.95
N HIS A 36 -10.10 18.07 5.33
CA HIS A 36 -9.12 17.55 6.29
C HIS A 36 -8.35 18.68 6.98
N TRP A 37 -7.74 18.35 8.11
CA TRP A 37 -6.88 19.29 8.83
C TRP A 37 -5.43 19.24 8.36
N SER A 38 -4.83 20.43 8.27
CA SER A 38 -3.39 20.63 8.32
C SER A 38 -3.06 21.33 9.62
N THR A 39 -1.79 21.34 10.03
CA THR A 39 -1.44 22.04 11.27
C THR A 39 -1.50 23.57 11.13
N ARG A 40 -1.70 24.08 9.89
CA ARG A 40 -1.89 25.51 9.60
C ARG A 40 -3.37 25.86 9.73
N SER A 41 -4.25 25.00 9.18
CA SER A 41 -5.69 25.20 9.33
C SER A 41 -6.14 25.03 10.77
N LEU A 42 -5.54 24.10 11.52
CA LEU A 42 -5.77 23.98 12.97
C LEU A 42 -5.33 25.22 13.74
N ALA A 43 -4.12 25.73 13.49
CA ALA A 43 -3.64 26.95 14.14
C ALA A 43 -4.56 28.15 13.86
N ARG A 44 -4.97 28.31 12.58
CA ARG A 44 -5.90 29.37 12.16
C ARG A 44 -7.29 29.21 12.76
N ALA A 45 -7.78 27.97 12.90
CA ALA A 45 -9.10 27.68 13.44
C ALA A 45 -9.17 27.76 14.97
N ALA A 46 -8.03 27.58 15.66
CA ALA A 46 -7.93 27.60 17.12
C ALA A 46 -8.18 28.99 17.73
N GLN A 47 -7.69 30.05 17.08
CA GLN A 47 -7.83 31.43 17.56
C GLN A 47 -9.28 31.92 17.64
N PRO A 48 -10.09 31.92 16.55
CA PRO A 48 -11.48 32.39 16.60
C PRO A 48 -12.37 31.51 17.48
N ARG A 49 -11.91 30.30 17.84
CA ARG A 49 -12.61 29.36 18.74
C ARG A 49 -12.19 29.50 20.20
N GLY A 50 -11.34 30.49 20.53
CA GLY A 50 -10.90 30.74 21.90
C GLY A 50 -10.03 29.63 22.50
N ILE A 51 -9.46 28.74 21.67
CA ILE A 51 -8.64 27.61 22.15
C ILE A 51 -7.28 28.12 22.63
N ALA A 52 -6.68 29.05 21.89
CA ALA A 52 -5.46 29.74 22.27
C ALA A 52 -5.44 31.14 21.62
N PRO A 53 -4.98 32.19 22.34
CA PRO A 53 -4.94 33.55 21.81
C PRO A 53 -3.99 33.70 20.62
N ALA A 54 -2.86 32.98 20.65
CA ALA A 54 -1.95 32.80 19.54
C ALA A 54 -1.35 31.40 19.63
N ILE A 55 -1.33 30.69 18.49
CA ILE A 55 -0.67 29.40 18.37
C ILE A 55 -0.10 29.26 16.96
N SER A 56 1.17 28.90 16.87
CA SER A 56 1.83 28.62 15.61
C SER A 56 1.54 27.20 15.13
N HIS A 57 1.64 26.98 13.81
CA HIS A 57 1.59 25.65 13.22
C HIS A 57 2.59 24.67 13.86
N SER A 58 3.79 25.13 14.21
CA SER A 58 4.84 24.29 14.80
C SER A 58 4.45 23.82 16.21
N GLU A 59 3.76 24.65 16.99
CA GLU A 59 3.24 24.27 18.30
C GLU A 59 2.08 23.29 18.17
N VAL A 60 1.15 23.51 17.22
CA VAL A 60 0.13 22.51 16.88
C VAL A 60 0.78 21.18 16.50
N ALA A 61 1.83 21.20 15.67
CA ALA A 61 2.54 19.98 15.27
C ALA A 61 3.12 19.22 16.46
N LEU A 62 3.65 19.93 17.47
CA LEU A 62 4.16 19.33 18.71
C LEU A 62 3.03 18.71 19.53
N ILE A 63 1.90 19.42 19.70
CA ILE A 63 0.73 18.92 20.42
C ILE A 63 0.20 17.64 19.77
N LEU A 64 0.02 17.67 18.44
CA LEU A 64 -0.47 16.50 17.70
C LEU A 64 0.50 15.32 17.79
N ARG A 65 1.82 15.55 17.70
CA ARG A 65 2.83 14.50 17.85
C ARG A 65 2.80 13.87 19.23
N GLN A 66 2.63 14.67 20.28
CA GLN A 66 2.53 14.17 21.66
C GLN A 66 1.24 13.38 21.90
N ALA A 67 0.19 13.67 21.14
CA ALA A 67 -1.09 12.95 21.17
C ALA A 67 -1.20 11.82 20.12
N ASP A 68 -0.12 11.52 19.39
CA ASP A 68 -0.09 10.59 18.25
C ASP A 68 -1.19 10.82 17.20
N LEU A 69 -1.53 12.09 16.93
CA LEU A 69 -2.52 12.47 15.93
C LEU A 69 -1.86 12.90 14.61
N GLN A 70 -2.38 12.36 13.51
CA GLN A 70 -1.87 12.61 12.15
C GLN A 70 -3.01 12.96 11.19
N PRO A 71 -3.71 14.09 11.39
CA PRO A 71 -4.98 14.35 10.71
C PRO A 71 -4.84 14.68 9.21
N HIS A 72 -3.61 14.84 8.72
CA HIS A 72 -3.30 14.96 7.29
C HIS A 72 -3.21 13.59 6.58
N ARG A 73 -3.30 12.48 7.32
CA ARG A 73 -3.26 11.13 6.76
C ARG A 73 -4.66 10.55 6.66
N SER A 74 -4.91 9.85 5.57
CA SER A 74 -6.05 8.97 5.40
C SER A 74 -5.57 7.59 4.96
N ARG A 75 -6.39 6.57 5.21
CA ARG A 75 -6.19 5.21 4.72
C ARG A 75 -7.53 4.63 4.33
N TYR A 76 -7.59 3.97 3.19
CA TYR A 76 -8.72 3.12 2.86
C TYR A 76 -8.79 1.96 3.86
N TRP A 77 -9.99 1.63 4.31
CA TRP A 77 -10.25 0.52 5.20
C TRP A 77 -11.31 -0.37 4.57
N LYS A 78 -11.06 -1.69 4.57
CA LYS A 78 -12.07 -2.70 4.26
C LYS A 78 -12.42 -3.38 5.57
N THR A 79 -13.71 -3.46 5.90
CA THR A 79 -14.19 -4.19 7.07
C THR A 79 -14.40 -5.66 6.66
N PRO A 80 -13.56 -6.60 7.13
CA PRO A 80 -13.78 -8.02 6.87
C PRO A 80 -14.93 -8.55 7.74
N THR A 81 -15.64 -9.56 7.24
CA THR A 81 -16.58 -10.36 8.05
C THR A 81 -15.83 -11.58 8.58
N PRO A 82 -15.51 -11.66 9.88
CA PRO A 82 -14.65 -12.72 10.44
C PRO A 82 -15.44 -14.00 10.77
N ASP A 83 -16.16 -14.53 9.77
CA ASP A 83 -16.84 -15.81 9.85
C ASP A 83 -15.87 -17.01 9.85
N ASP A 84 -16.39 -18.22 10.01
CA ASP A 84 -15.56 -19.43 10.05
C ASP A 84 -14.81 -19.69 8.75
N THR A 85 -15.40 -19.32 7.60
CA THR A 85 -14.76 -19.47 6.28
C THR A 85 -13.56 -18.53 6.17
N PHE A 86 -13.70 -17.29 6.63
CA PHE A 86 -12.63 -16.31 6.73
C PHE A 86 -11.49 -16.87 7.58
N ARG A 87 -11.80 -17.33 8.79
CA ARG A 87 -10.80 -17.83 9.74
C ARG A 87 -10.05 -19.03 9.18
N HIS A 88 -10.76 -19.97 8.54
CA HIS A 88 -10.15 -21.15 7.94
C HIS A 88 -9.18 -20.80 6.78
N LYS A 89 -9.61 -19.93 5.85
CA LYS A 89 -8.77 -19.47 4.74
C LYS A 89 -7.56 -18.69 5.24
N ALA A 90 -7.79 -17.76 6.18
CA ALA A 90 -6.72 -16.95 6.77
C ALA A 90 -5.69 -17.82 7.49
N ALA A 91 -6.15 -18.76 8.33
CA ALA A 91 -5.26 -19.69 9.04
C ALA A 91 -4.41 -20.53 8.08
N SER A 92 -4.98 -21.00 6.97
CA SER A 92 -4.24 -21.77 5.96
C SER A 92 -3.11 -20.95 5.32
N ILE A 93 -3.35 -19.68 5.03
CA ILE A 93 -2.34 -18.77 4.48
C ILE A 93 -1.27 -18.42 5.53
N LEU A 94 -1.68 -18.07 6.74
CA LEU A 94 -0.77 -17.76 7.84
C LEU A 94 0.14 -18.95 8.18
N TRP A 95 -0.40 -20.18 8.14
CA TRP A 95 0.37 -21.41 8.31
C TRP A 95 1.48 -21.55 7.25
N CYS A 96 1.20 -21.21 5.99
CA CYS A 96 2.19 -21.20 4.92
C CYS A 96 3.28 -20.16 5.17
N TYR A 97 2.91 -18.94 5.61
CA TYR A 97 3.88 -17.88 5.90
C TYR A 97 4.79 -18.23 7.08
N GLU A 98 4.22 -18.74 8.19
CA GLU A 98 4.98 -19.15 9.37
C GLU A 98 6.02 -20.24 9.03
N ARG A 99 5.68 -21.12 8.08
CA ARG A 99 6.50 -22.29 7.71
C ARG A 99 7.28 -22.13 6.42
N ALA A 100 7.26 -20.97 5.78
CA ALA A 100 7.79 -20.78 4.42
C ALA A 100 9.22 -21.33 4.25
N ARG A 101 10.12 -21.08 5.22
CA ARG A 101 11.49 -21.62 5.21
C ARG A 101 11.53 -23.14 5.35
N SER A 102 10.83 -23.69 6.36
CA SER A 102 10.79 -25.14 6.58
C SER A 102 10.09 -25.92 5.44
N LEU A 103 9.19 -25.26 4.70
CA LEU A 103 8.56 -25.81 3.50
C LEU A 103 9.57 -25.86 2.34
N ALA A 104 10.36 -24.79 2.16
CA ALA A 104 11.45 -24.75 1.17
C ALA A 104 12.46 -25.89 1.37
N GLU A 105 12.88 -26.13 2.62
CA GLU A 105 13.79 -27.23 2.97
C GLU A 105 13.23 -28.62 2.65
N ARG A 106 11.89 -28.76 2.55
CA ARG A 106 11.19 -30.02 2.21
C ARG A 106 10.87 -30.13 0.71
N GLY A 107 11.41 -29.23 -0.11
CA GLY A 107 11.12 -29.18 -1.54
C GLY A 107 9.70 -28.68 -1.85
N GLU A 108 9.15 -27.78 -1.03
CA GLU A 108 7.89 -27.10 -1.28
C GLU A 108 8.10 -25.58 -1.36
N VAL A 109 7.31 -24.85 -2.14
CA VAL A 109 7.44 -23.38 -2.25
C VAL A 109 6.14 -22.67 -1.92
N VAL A 110 6.24 -21.51 -1.27
CA VAL A 110 5.10 -20.60 -1.04
C VAL A 110 5.26 -19.41 -1.96
N LEU A 111 4.30 -19.24 -2.87
CA LEU A 111 4.26 -18.15 -3.84
C LEU A 111 3.05 -17.27 -3.56
N CYS A 112 3.24 -15.96 -3.59
CA CYS A 112 2.15 -14.98 -3.59
C CYS A 112 2.06 -14.35 -4.98
N LEU A 113 0.86 -14.24 -5.52
CA LEU A 113 0.58 -13.61 -6.80
C LEU A 113 -0.41 -12.48 -6.64
N ASP A 114 -0.15 -11.33 -7.29
CA ASP A 114 -1.08 -10.20 -7.31
C ASP A 114 -0.86 -9.34 -8.56
N GLU A 115 -1.89 -8.61 -8.98
CA GLU A 115 -1.83 -7.71 -10.12
C GLU A 115 -2.04 -6.25 -9.72
N LYS A 116 -1.29 -5.37 -10.38
CA LYS A 116 -1.63 -3.95 -10.45
C LYS A 116 -2.13 -3.64 -11.87
N PRO A 117 -3.45 -3.58 -12.09
CA PRO A 117 -4.01 -3.33 -13.41
C PRO A 117 -3.83 -1.87 -13.83
N ASN A 118 -3.83 -1.64 -15.14
CA ASN A 118 -3.90 -0.32 -15.78
C ASN A 118 -2.84 0.69 -15.28
N ILE A 119 -1.60 0.26 -15.07
CA ILE A 119 -0.49 1.17 -14.78
C ILE A 119 -0.24 2.03 -16.01
N GLN A 120 -0.34 3.35 -15.88
CA GLN A 120 0.04 4.26 -16.94
C GLN A 120 1.55 4.26 -17.13
N VAL A 121 1.99 4.03 -18.36
CA VAL A 121 3.39 4.15 -18.75
C VAL A 121 3.62 5.55 -19.28
N LEU A 122 4.33 6.35 -18.50
CA LEU A 122 4.57 7.76 -18.75
C LEU A 122 6.07 8.00 -18.85
N GLU A 123 6.49 8.72 -19.89
CA GLU A 123 7.84 9.25 -20.04
C GLU A 123 7.79 10.77 -19.86
N ARG A 124 8.73 11.34 -19.11
CA ARG A 124 8.83 12.80 -18.96
C ARG A 124 9.50 13.41 -20.19
N ARG A 125 8.91 14.46 -20.76
CA ARG A 125 9.49 15.13 -21.95
C ARG A 125 10.89 15.70 -21.69
N CYS A 126 11.23 16.00 -20.44
CA CYS A 126 12.53 16.51 -20.03
C CYS A 126 12.96 15.84 -18.72
N PHE A 127 14.28 15.74 -18.53
CA PHE A 127 14.87 15.15 -17.33
C PHE A 127 14.49 15.90 -16.04
N THR A 128 14.23 15.13 -14.99
CA THR A 128 14.01 15.66 -13.63
C THR A 128 15.23 16.46 -13.16
N ARG A 129 15.00 17.70 -12.70
CA ARG A 129 16.05 18.55 -12.12
C ARG A 129 16.18 18.25 -10.62
N PRO A 130 17.36 17.87 -10.12
CA PRO A 130 17.55 17.54 -8.71
C PRO A 130 17.39 18.77 -7.80
N MET A 131 17.14 18.52 -6.52
CA MET A 131 17.09 19.56 -5.49
C MET A 131 18.39 20.36 -5.43
N ARG A 132 18.29 21.65 -5.10
CA ARG A 132 19.42 22.57 -4.80
C ARG A 132 19.05 23.43 -3.58
N PRO A 133 20.01 24.06 -2.88
CA PRO A 133 19.67 25.00 -1.81
C PRO A 133 18.64 26.05 -2.28
N GLY A 134 17.52 26.17 -1.56
CA GLY A 134 16.41 27.07 -1.91
C GLY A 134 15.49 26.59 -3.04
N LEU A 135 15.76 25.44 -3.68
CA LEU A 135 14.98 24.92 -4.80
C LEU A 135 14.60 23.44 -4.57
N ILE A 136 13.31 23.16 -4.60
CA ILE A 136 12.80 21.78 -4.60
C ILE A 136 13.10 21.07 -5.93
N GLU A 137 12.99 19.74 -5.92
CA GLU A 137 13.03 18.90 -7.12
C GLU A 137 11.99 19.42 -8.13
N LYS A 138 12.39 19.57 -9.39
CA LYS A 138 11.48 19.99 -10.46
C LYS A 138 11.33 18.84 -11.45
N ARG A 139 10.14 18.29 -11.50
CA ARG A 139 9.75 17.26 -12.47
C ARG A 139 8.98 17.89 -13.60
N GLU A 140 9.24 17.43 -14.83
CA GLU A 140 8.56 17.95 -16.00
C GLU A 140 7.06 17.64 -15.94
N PHE A 141 6.24 18.66 -16.16
CA PHE A 141 4.80 18.50 -16.14
C PHE A 141 4.34 17.79 -17.41
N GLU A 142 4.94 18.12 -18.54
CA GLU A 142 4.64 17.49 -19.81
C GLU A 142 5.18 16.05 -19.87
N TYR A 143 4.33 15.15 -20.33
CA TYR A 143 4.64 13.73 -20.43
C TYR A 143 4.19 13.17 -21.77
N ILE A 144 4.86 12.12 -22.21
CA ILE A 144 4.47 11.28 -23.35
C ILE A 144 3.78 10.04 -22.77
N ARG A 145 2.60 9.72 -23.30
CA ARG A 145 1.81 8.56 -22.86
C ARG A 145 2.08 7.39 -23.78
N HIS A 146 2.60 6.31 -23.22
CA HIS A 146 2.89 5.05 -23.93
C HIS A 146 1.78 4.00 -23.77
N GLY A 147 0.64 4.39 -23.20
CA GLY A 147 -0.50 3.52 -22.94
C GLY A 147 -0.56 3.05 -21.48
N THR A 148 -1.14 1.87 -21.28
CA THR A 148 -1.31 1.24 -19.97
C THR A 148 -0.86 -0.21 -20.01
N VAL A 149 -0.24 -0.68 -18.93
CA VAL A 149 0.16 -2.08 -18.75
C VAL A 149 -0.54 -2.69 -17.55
N ASN A 150 -0.83 -3.98 -17.62
CA ASN A 150 -1.30 -4.76 -16.48
C ASN A 150 -0.10 -5.48 -15.87
N PHE A 151 0.31 -5.12 -14.66
CA PHE A 151 1.54 -5.65 -14.07
C PHE A 151 1.23 -6.78 -13.08
N LEU A 152 1.59 -8.01 -13.46
CA LEU A 152 1.50 -9.20 -12.62
C LEU A 152 2.78 -9.37 -11.82
N VAL A 153 2.70 -9.74 -10.55
CA VAL A 153 3.87 -10.01 -9.72
C VAL A 153 3.77 -11.34 -9.03
N LYS A 154 4.89 -12.04 -8.95
CA LYS A 154 5.12 -13.21 -8.11
C LYS A 154 6.12 -12.84 -7.01
N LEU A 155 5.79 -13.19 -5.79
CA LEU A 155 6.70 -13.20 -4.64
C LEU A 155 6.96 -14.64 -4.22
N GLU A 156 8.23 -15.00 -4.11
CA GLU A 156 8.66 -16.20 -3.40
C GLU A 156 8.90 -15.87 -1.92
N VAL A 157 8.01 -16.34 -1.04
CA VAL A 157 7.95 -15.84 0.34
C VAL A 157 9.23 -16.12 1.13
N HIS A 158 9.86 -17.28 0.93
CA HIS A 158 11.00 -17.68 1.75
C HIS A 158 12.31 -16.97 1.38
N THR A 159 12.45 -16.51 0.12
CA THR A 159 13.63 -15.76 -0.36
C THR A 159 13.38 -14.25 -0.37
N GLY A 160 12.12 -13.83 -0.43
CA GLY A 160 11.74 -12.44 -0.69
C GLY A 160 11.94 -12.01 -2.14
N GLN A 161 12.27 -12.92 -3.05
CA GLN A 161 12.46 -12.59 -4.46
C GLN A 161 11.13 -12.25 -5.13
N MET A 162 11.15 -11.15 -5.87
CA MET A 162 10.01 -10.66 -6.64
C MET A 162 10.33 -10.74 -8.12
N ARG A 163 9.39 -11.26 -8.91
CA ARG A 163 9.42 -11.23 -10.37
C ARG A 163 8.12 -10.63 -10.89
N GLY A 164 8.21 -9.84 -11.96
CA GLY A 164 7.05 -9.16 -12.53
C GLY A 164 6.96 -9.38 -14.04
N TRP A 165 5.73 -9.33 -14.55
CA TRP A 165 5.39 -9.47 -15.96
C TRP A 165 4.42 -8.38 -16.36
N CYS A 166 4.61 -7.82 -17.55
CA CYS A 166 3.63 -6.92 -18.16
C CYS A 166 2.69 -7.74 -19.04
N LEU A 167 1.43 -7.79 -18.66
CA LEU A 167 0.36 -8.44 -19.41
C LEU A 167 -0.35 -7.40 -20.30
N GLU A 168 -0.76 -7.85 -21.49
CA GLU A 168 -1.57 -7.06 -22.41
C GLU A 168 -2.96 -6.76 -21.80
N HIS A 169 -3.60 -7.79 -21.25
CA HIS A 169 -4.90 -7.69 -20.58
C HIS A 169 -4.88 -8.33 -19.19
N ASN A 170 -5.75 -7.85 -18.30
CA ASN A 170 -5.98 -8.44 -16.99
C ASN A 170 -7.09 -9.50 -17.07
N ASP A 171 -6.82 -10.60 -17.75
CA ASP A 171 -7.79 -11.68 -17.96
C ASP A 171 -7.18 -13.09 -17.81
N ALA A 172 -8.04 -14.10 -17.86
CA ALA A 172 -7.65 -15.50 -17.71
C ALA A 172 -6.79 -16.03 -18.87
N ALA A 173 -6.87 -15.44 -20.07
CA ALA A 173 -6.07 -15.88 -21.20
C ALA A 173 -4.61 -15.41 -21.03
N CYS A 174 -4.41 -14.12 -20.76
CA CYS A 174 -3.09 -13.55 -20.48
C CYS A 174 -2.44 -14.17 -19.25
N LEU A 175 -3.20 -14.41 -18.16
CA LEU A 175 -2.67 -15.07 -16.98
C LEU A 175 -2.15 -16.48 -17.32
N ARG A 176 -2.96 -17.30 -18.01
CA ARG A 176 -2.57 -18.67 -18.39
C ARG A 176 -1.36 -18.70 -19.31
N ALA A 177 -1.17 -17.70 -20.16
CA ALA A 177 0.00 -17.59 -21.03
C ALA A 177 1.31 -17.42 -20.23
N VAL A 178 1.26 -16.79 -19.06
CA VAL A 178 2.43 -16.54 -18.20
C VAL A 178 2.66 -17.64 -17.16
N LEU A 179 1.62 -18.42 -16.80
CA LEU A 179 1.75 -19.51 -15.81
C LEU A 179 2.90 -20.51 -16.13
N PRO A 180 3.18 -20.89 -17.39
CA PRO A 180 4.34 -21.73 -17.71
C PRO A 180 5.68 -21.17 -17.27
N GLU A 181 5.90 -19.88 -17.47
CA GLU A 181 7.14 -19.21 -17.07
C GLU A 181 7.19 -19.03 -15.55
N LEU A 182 6.06 -18.68 -14.95
CA LEU A 182 5.90 -18.41 -13.52
C LEU A 182 6.14 -19.65 -12.66
N LEU A 183 5.60 -20.80 -13.09
CA LEU A 183 5.58 -22.06 -12.33
C LEU A 183 6.59 -23.09 -12.86
N GLY A 184 7.16 -22.89 -14.04
CA GLY A 184 8.00 -23.87 -14.72
C GLY A 184 9.20 -24.31 -13.90
N GLU A 185 9.89 -23.37 -13.26
CA GLU A 185 11.07 -23.65 -12.42
C GLU A 185 10.73 -24.47 -11.16
N TYR A 186 9.47 -24.48 -10.73
CA TYR A 186 9.02 -25.19 -9.54
C TYR A 186 8.30 -26.51 -9.85
N ARG A 187 8.24 -26.92 -11.13
CA ARG A 187 7.46 -28.09 -11.56
C ARG A 187 7.90 -29.40 -10.89
N GLN A 188 9.18 -29.50 -10.54
CA GLN A 188 9.77 -30.68 -9.88
C GLN A 188 9.65 -30.64 -8.35
N LEU A 189 9.15 -29.54 -7.78
CA LEU A 189 8.92 -29.45 -6.34
C LEU A 189 7.74 -30.31 -5.92
N ARG A 190 7.82 -30.81 -4.68
CA ARG A 190 6.79 -31.64 -4.06
C ARG A 190 5.45 -30.91 -3.97
N ARG A 191 5.46 -29.61 -3.71
CA ARG A 191 4.26 -28.78 -3.62
C ARG A 191 4.54 -27.31 -3.92
N ILE A 192 3.61 -26.67 -4.60
CA ILE A 192 3.56 -25.21 -4.77
C ILE A 192 2.32 -24.71 -4.03
N HIS A 193 2.48 -23.94 -2.96
CA HIS A 193 1.38 -23.24 -2.28
C HIS A 193 1.22 -21.86 -2.92
N LEU A 194 0.27 -21.75 -3.85
CA LEU A 194 0.02 -20.52 -4.60
C LEU A 194 -1.08 -19.71 -3.91
N ILE A 195 -0.71 -18.57 -3.33
CA ILE A 195 -1.60 -17.64 -2.64
C ILE A 195 -1.94 -16.49 -3.59
N TRP A 196 -3.22 -16.25 -3.82
CA TRP A 196 -3.70 -15.12 -4.61
C TRP A 196 -5.12 -14.73 -4.19
N ASP A 197 -5.63 -13.63 -4.72
CA ASP A 197 -6.97 -13.15 -4.41
C ASP A 197 -8.06 -13.87 -5.25
N ASN A 198 -9.32 -13.40 -5.14
CA ASN A 198 -10.45 -13.94 -5.90
C ASN A 198 -10.73 -13.17 -7.21
N GLY A 199 -9.72 -12.55 -7.81
CA GLY A 199 -9.81 -11.89 -9.11
C GLY A 199 -10.41 -12.79 -10.19
N SER A 200 -11.08 -12.18 -11.18
CA SER A 200 -11.79 -12.92 -12.23
C SER A 200 -10.88 -13.87 -13.02
N SER A 201 -9.65 -13.44 -13.33
CA SER A 201 -8.60 -14.25 -13.97
C SER A 201 -8.22 -15.48 -13.12
N HIS A 202 -8.14 -15.33 -11.80
CA HIS A 202 -7.77 -16.38 -10.83
C HIS A 202 -8.85 -17.44 -10.64
N ILE A 203 -10.12 -17.03 -10.61
CA ILE A 203 -11.25 -17.93 -10.36
C ILE A 203 -11.84 -18.55 -11.63
N ALA A 204 -11.44 -18.07 -12.81
CA ALA A 204 -11.90 -18.57 -14.10
C ALA A 204 -11.74 -20.09 -14.22
N GLN A 205 -12.72 -20.74 -14.84
CA GLN A 205 -12.76 -22.19 -14.98
C GLN A 205 -11.55 -22.70 -15.78
N GLU A 206 -11.17 -21.97 -16.82
CA GLU A 206 -10.04 -22.25 -17.70
C GLU A 206 -8.72 -22.19 -16.94
N THR A 207 -8.54 -21.20 -16.07
CA THR A 207 -7.35 -21.07 -15.21
C THR A 207 -7.26 -22.24 -14.23
N ARG A 208 -8.37 -22.59 -13.58
CA ARG A 208 -8.43 -23.72 -12.64
C ARG A 208 -8.17 -25.07 -13.33
N ALA A 209 -8.75 -25.28 -14.52
CA ALA A 209 -8.54 -26.48 -15.32
C ALA A 209 -7.08 -26.58 -15.78
N PHE A 210 -6.51 -25.47 -16.26
CA PHE A 210 -5.11 -25.40 -16.69
C PHE A 210 -4.15 -25.78 -15.56
N LEU A 211 -4.32 -25.21 -14.36
CA LEU A 211 -3.50 -25.54 -13.19
C LEU A 211 -3.65 -27.02 -12.80
N ARG A 212 -4.88 -27.52 -12.74
CA ARG A 212 -5.14 -28.93 -12.36
C ARG A 212 -4.50 -29.91 -13.32
N HIS A 213 -4.54 -29.63 -14.62
CA HIS A 213 -4.01 -30.51 -15.65
C HIS A 213 -2.48 -30.43 -15.76
N ASN A 214 -1.92 -29.22 -15.79
CA ASN A 214 -0.50 -29.01 -16.09
C ASN A 214 0.40 -28.96 -14.85
N TYR A 215 -0.18 -28.64 -13.68
CA TYR A 215 0.55 -28.40 -12.44
C TYR A 215 -0.16 -29.06 -11.24
N PRO A 216 -0.27 -30.40 -11.19
CA PRO A 216 -0.98 -31.11 -10.12
C PRO A 216 -0.33 -30.91 -8.72
N CYS A 217 0.93 -30.47 -8.67
CA CYS A 217 1.61 -30.09 -7.44
C CYS A 217 1.17 -28.71 -6.90
N VAL A 218 0.37 -27.93 -7.62
CA VAL A 218 -0.13 -26.64 -7.16
C VAL A 218 -1.33 -26.82 -6.23
N ARG A 219 -1.21 -26.28 -5.02
CA ARG A 219 -2.30 -26.04 -4.08
C ARG A 219 -2.60 -24.55 -4.09
N VAL A 220 -3.76 -24.19 -4.63
CA VAL A 220 -4.23 -22.80 -4.63
C VAL A 220 -4.86 -22.44 -3.29
N LEU A 221 -4.46 -21.30 -2.75
CA LEU A 221 -4.94 -20.71 -1.49
C LEU A 221 -5.52 -19.32 -1.78
N PHE A 222 -6.84 -19.25 -1.88
CA PHE A 222 -7.53 -17.97 -2.07
C PHE A 222 -7.57 -17.16 -0.78
N THR A 223 -7.24 -15.87 -0.85
CA THR A 223 -7.48 -14.98 0.29
C THR A 223 -8.97 -14.94 0.65
N PRO A 224 -9.31 -14.71 1.93
CA PRO A 224 -10.68 -14.40 2.31
C PRO A 224 -11.23 -13.18 1.55
N ALA A 225 -12.55 -13.09 1.43
CA ALA A 225 -13.19 -11.91 0.89
C ALA A 225 -12.79 -10.66 1.70
N HIS A 226 -12.55 -9.55 1.01
CA HIS A 226 -12.11 -8.29 1.60
C HIS A 226 -10.78 -8.36 2.41
N ALA A 227 -9.97 -9.40 2.19
CA ALA A 227 -8.70 -9.62 2.88
C ALA A 227 -7.48 -9.67 1.95
N SER A 228 -7.46 -8.82 0.90
CA SER A 228 -6.31 -8.73 -0.01
C SER A 228 -5.02 -8.38 0.74
N TRP A 229 -5.11 -7.64 1.85
CA TRP A 229 -4.00 -7.32 2.75
C TRP A 229 -3.26 -8.54 3.31
N LEU A 230 -3.85 -9.74 3.26
CA LEU A 230 -3.21 -10.99 3.66
C LEU A 230 -2.27 -11.53 2.57
N ASN A 231 -2.42 -11.09 1.32
CA ASN A 231 -1.54 -11.44 0.22
C ASN A 231 -0.26 -10.59 0.28
N GLN A 232 0.89 -11.21 0.56
CA GLN A 232 2.15 -10.48 0.69
C GLN A 232 2.64 -9.85 -0.62
N ALA A 233 2.15 -10.31 -1.78
CA ALA A 233 2.45 -9.67 -3.06
C ALA A 233 1.93 -8.21 -3.13
N GLU A 234 0.82 -7.89 -2.45
CA GLU A 234 0.27 -6.52 -2.38
C GLU A 234 1.27 -5.55 -1.69
N LEU A 235 1.99 -6.03 -0.66
CA LEU A 235 3.01 -5.24 0.05
C LEU A 235 4.16 -4.86 -0.89
N LEU A 236 4.59 -5.80 -1.73
CA LEU A 236 5.67 -5.57 -2.67
C LEU A 236 5.25 -4.70 -3.84
N LEU A 237 4.03 -4.86 -4.35
CA LEU A 237 3.46 -3.93 -5.33
C LEU A 237 3.46 -2.49 -4.81
N ARG A 238 3.09 -2.30 -3.54
CA ARG A 238 3.15 -0.99 -2.90
C ARG A 238 4.57 -0.46 -2.78
N ALA A 239 5.53 -1.29 -2.38
CA ALA A 239 6.94 -0.91 -2.28
C ALA A 239 7.53 -0.56 -3.65
N PHE A 240 7.23 -1.37 -4.66
CA PHE A 240 7.63 -1.17 -6.05
C PHE A 240 7.08 0.15 -6.60
N ALA A 241 5.79 0.40 -6.42
CA ALA A 241 5.17 1.65 -6.85
C ALA A 241 5.81 2.87 -6.17
N ALA A 242 6.02 2.81 -4.86
CA ALA A 242 6.62 3.92 -4.10
C ALA A 242 8.06 4.21 -4.52
N ARG A 243 8.86 3.17 -4.81
CA ARG A 243 10.30 3.30 -5.02
C ARG A 243 10.69 3.48 -6.48
N TYR A 244 9.94 2.90 -7.40
CA TYR A 244 10.28 2.87 -8.83
C TYR A 244 9.27 3.56 -9.72
N LEU A 245 7.96 3.58 -9.38
CA LEU A 245 6.95 4.15 -10.28
C LEU A 245 6.62 5.62 -9.97
N HIS A 246 6.40 5.99 -8.71
CA HIS A 246 5.95 7.34 -8.35
C HIS A 246 6.93 8.42 -8.81
N ARG A 247 8.23 8.11 -8.80
CA ARG A 247 9.31 9.00 -9.26
C ARG A 247 10.15 8.42 -10.40
N GLY A 248 9.71 7.33 -11.02
CA GLY A 248 10.29 6.85 -12.26
C GLY A 248 9.95 7.79 -13.42
N ASP A 249 10.85 7.82 -14.40
CA ASP A 249 10.70 8.49 -15.68
C ASP A 249 10.73 7.45 -16.80
#